data_AF-A0A382E0K4-F1
#
_entry.id   AF-A0A382E0K4-F1
#
_cell.length_a   1.000
_cell.length_b   1.000
_cell.length_c   1.000
_cell.angle_alpha   90.00
_cell.angle_beta   90.00
_cell.angle_gamma   90.00
#
_symmetry.space_group_name_H-M   'P 1'
#
loop_
_entity.id
_entity.type
_entity.pdbx_description
1 polymer ?
#
loop_
_entity_poly.entity_id
_entity_poly.type
_entity_poly.pdbx_seq_one_letter_code
_entity_poly.pdbx_strand_id
1 'polypeptide(L)'
;MPNDQYYGNDFQKYRQFRTSIWYEAMRLKHCKKILSNDHAYGFILNAIETRRIELLGIKVWKGMAEELVFNYTNMWLSRNNLSSIFGKARLVEAFYQYFLFGDIKGEMQPSHFNKVVKAVEFAKHILDQVIKKKHDTLWIEARIPEILKILDLDALITIPLSVPLKGPGIAITPNDFVKAMKQVTKSRGKDFGKVDQENTMDGKSVFEEFKVIKVENKKNEKKGLDTGSIGIQIPDQTNVDETRIYDQDLINNLKTKFKEWKTGWKEYHFRVGDEFDSDAYLEGYDRPFISDLKKSIKTHIVILLDHSSSIADQQVDYKKATLALCEVLAFLKIKFSVYAFNTTERQVMCWLIKPEDLKWNNSCAKRLAQIPANG
;
A
#
# COMPACT_ATOMS: atom_id res chain seq x y z
N MET A 1 1.19 -2.94 2.79
CA MET A 1 1.18 -1.48 2.99
C MET A 1 0.83 -0.81 1.66
N PRO A 2 -0.09 0.16 1.62
CA PRO A 2 -0.51 0.79 0.37
C PRO A 2 0.66 1.60 -0.21
N ASN A 3 1.23 1.12 -1.32
CA ASN A 3 2.30 1.79 -2.07
C ASN A 3 1.76 2.79 -3.10
N ASP A 4 0.49 3.17 -2.99
CA ASP A 4 -0.22 4.00 -3.97
C ASP A 4 0.19 5.47 -3.92
N GLN A 5 0.84 5.89 -2.82
CA GLN A 5 1.43 7.23 -2.68
C GLN A 5 2.80 7.35 -3.38
N TYR A 6 3.43 6.22 -3.75
CA TYR A 6 4.76 6.20 -4.39
C TYR A 6 4.66 6.07 -5.91
N TYR A 7 5.60 6.67 -6.62
CA TYR A 7 5.59 6.73 -8.08
C TYR A 7 6.34 5.55 -8.73
N GLY A 8 5.91 5.14 -9.92
CA GLY A 8 6.62 4.17 -10.75
C GLY A 8 6.16 2.72 -10.59
N ASN A 9 6.98 1.79 -11.06
CA ASN A 9 6.71 0.35 -10.97
C ASN A 9 6.89 -0.18 -9.53
N ASP A 10 6.49 -1.43 -9.28
CA ASP A 10 6.56 -2.06 -7.94
C ASP A 10 7.95 -1.92 -7.28
N PHE A 11 9.02 -2.04 -8.07
CA PHE A 11 10.38 -1.94 -7.57
C PHE A 11 10.76 -0.50 -7.20
N GLN A 12 10.38 0.48 -8.03
CA GLN A 12 10.59 1.91 -7.75
C GLN A 12 9.79 2.37 -6.52
N LYS A 13 8.56 1.85 -6.36
CA LYS A 13 7.73 2.07 -5.17
C LYS A 13 8.39 1.47 -3.93
N TYR A 14 8.93 0.26 -4.04
CA TYR A 14 9.69 -0.38 -2.98
C TYR A 14 10.92 0.42 -2.54
N ARG A 15 11.70 0.96 -3.49
CA ARG A 15 12.88 1.80 -3.19
C ARG A 15 12.52 3.09 -2.45
N GLN A 16 11.43 3.75 -2.87
CA GLN A 16 10.89 4.91 -2.14
C GLN A 16 10.46 4.52 -0.71
N PHE A 17 9.71 3.42 -0.57
CA PHE A 17 9.29 2.90 0.73
C PHE A 17 10.48 2.58 1.65
N ARG A 18 11.50 1.88 1.14
CA ARG A 18 12.74 1.56 1.85
C ARG A 18 13.41 2.83 2.40
N THR A 19 13.44 3.89 1.60
CA THR A 19 14.00 5.19 2.00
C THR A 19 13.12 5.88 3.05
N SER A 20 11.79 5.79 2.95
CA SER A 20 10.87 6.33 3.96
C SER A 20 11.04 5.65 5.32
N ILE A 21 11.15 4.31 5.37
CA ILE A 21 11.46 3.58 6.62
C ILE A 21 12.76 4.08 7.20
N TRP A 22 13.79 4.24 6.35
CA TRP A 22 15.07 4.74 6.79
C TRP A 22 14.98 6.14 7.43
N TYR A 23 14.23 7.06 6.81
CA TYR A 23 14.00 8.38 7.38
C TYR A 23 13.31 8.31 8.75
N GLU A 24 12.28 7.47 8.90
CA GLU A 24 11.60 7.30 10.19
C GLU A 24 12.53 6.70 11.25
N ALA A 25 13.36 5.73 10.89
CA ALA A 25 14.38 5.19 11.80
C ALA A 25 15.41 6.25 12.22
N MET A 26 15.88 7.08 11.28
CA MET A 26 16.83 8.15 11.57
C MET A 26 16.20 9.27 12.41
N ARG A 27 14.92 9.58 12.17
CA ARG A 27 14.13 10.51 12.97
C ARG A 27 14.02 10.05 14.41
N LEU A 28 13.60 8.81 14.64
CA LEU A 28 13.51 8.22 15.98
C LEU A 28 14.85 8.27 16.73
N LYS A 29 15.96 8.07 16.00
CA LYS A 29 17.29 8.04 16.59
C LYS A 29 17.87 9.44 16.89
N HIS A 30 17.62 10.41 16.02
CA HIS A 30 18.35 11.68 16.05
C HIS A 30 17.49 12.89 16.40
N CYS A 31 16.19 12.88 16.09
CA CYS A 31 15.29 14.00 16.34
C CYS A 31 14.68 13.90 17.73
N LYS A 32 14.66 15.01 18.48
CA LYS A 32 13.92 15.10 19.75
C LYS A 32 12.47 15.52 19.55
N LYS A 33 12.19 16.19 18.43
CA LYS A 33 10.89 16.80 18.12
C LYS A 33 10.70 16.82 16.60
N ILE A 34 9.47 16.59 16.16
CA ILE A 34 9.04 16.80 14.77
C ILE A 34 7.75 17.61 14.87
N LEU A 35 7.68 18.70 14.12
CA LEU A 35 6.51 19.58 14.13
C LEU A 35 5.61 19.28 12.93
N SER A 36 4.38 19.78 12.95
CA SER A 36 3.52 19.71 11.77
C SER A 36 4.12 20.49 10.61
N ASN A 37 3.98 19.95 9.39
CA ASN A 37 4.32 20.63 8.14
C ASN A 37 3.26 21.64 7.70
N ASP A 38 2.14 21.74 8.42
CA ASP A 38 1.03 22.63 8.07
C ASP A 38 1.36 24.11 8.28
N HIS A 39 2.41 24.42 9.04
CA HIS A 39 2.81 25.80 9.35
C HIS A 39 4.26 26.07 8.95
N ALA A 40 4.56 27.31 8.57
CA ALA A 40 5.90 27.72 8.11
C ALA A 40 7.01 27.39 9.10
N TYR A 41 6.76 27.59 10.39
CA TYR A 41 7.74 27.26 11.43
C TYR A 41 8.14 25.78 11.41
N GLY A 42 7.14 24.89 11.48
CA GLY A 42 7.38 23.45 11.53
C GLY A 42 7.97 22.92 10.23
N PHE A 43 7.52 23.44 9.08
CA PHE A 43 8.03 23.04 7.77
C PHE A 43 9.52 23.37 7.60
N ILE A 44 9.95 24.58 7.99
CA ILE A 44 11.36 24.99 7.91
C ILE A 44 12.23 24.16 8.88
N LEU A 45 11.77 23.96 10.11
CA LEU A 45 12.46 23.12 11.09
C LEU A 45 12.68 21.70 10.54
N ASN A 46 11.60 21.09 10.03
CA ASN A 46 11.64 19.73 9.52
C ASN A 46 12.55 19.60 8.28
N ALA A 47 12.64 20.63 7.43
CA ALA A 47 13.56 20.64 6.30
C ALA A 47 15.03 20.58 6.74
N ILE A 48 15.39 21.38 7.75
CA ILE A 48 16.76 21.41 8.32
C ILE A 48 17.05 20.11 9.07
N GLU A 49 16.10 19.60 9.85
CA GLU A 49 16.26 18.32 10.55
C GLU A 49 16.42 17.15 9.57
N THR A 50 15.64 17.13 8.49
CA THR A 50 15.77 16.11 7.43
C THR A 50 17.20 16.10 6.87
N ARG A 51 17.80 17.27 6.65
CA ARG A 51 19.20 17.36 6.22
C ARG A 51 20.18 16.91 7.29
N ARG A 52 19.94 17.24 8.56
CA ARG A 52 20.82 16.82 9.66
C ARG A 52 20.83 15.30 9.80
N ILE A 53 19.65 14.68 9.82
CA ILE A 53 19.54 13.22 9.97
C ILE A 53 20.13 12.48 8.77
N GLU A 54 20.13 13.07 7.58
CA GLU A 54 20.81 12.48 6.42
C GLU A 54 22.33 12.45 6.61
N LEU A 55 22.92 13.58 6.98
CA LEU A 55 24.37 13.71 7.19
C LEU A 55 24.87 12.83 8.34
N LEU A 56 24.05 12.60 9.37
CA LEU A 56 24.35 11.68 10.45
C LEU A 56 24.09 10.24 10.05
N GLY A 57 22.94 9.97 9.44
CA GLY A 57 22.43 8.65 9.11
C GLY A 57 23.31 7.91 8.11
N ILE A 58 23.83 8.59 7.08
CA ILE A 58 24.74 7.99 6.09
C ILE A 58 26.02 7.44 6.75
N LYS A 59 26.47 8.05 7.85
CA LYS A 59 27.63 7.56 8.61
C LYS A 59 27.32 6.29 9.40
N VAL A 60 26.07 6.12 9.81
CA VAL A 60 25.59 4.96 10.57
C VAL A 60 25.28 3.81 9.61
N TRP A 61 24.51 4.08 8.55
CA TRP A 61 24.06 3.10 7.56
C TRP A 61 24.70 3.38 6.20
N LYS A 62 25.82 2.71 5.96
CA LYS A 62 26.54 2.78 4.68
C LYS A 62 25.71 2.11 3.58
N GLY A 63 25.72 2.69 2.37
CA GLY A 63 24.98 2.16 1.21
C GLY A 63 23.63 2.83 0.93
N MET A 64 23.24 3.86 1.70
CA MET A 64 22.01 4.63 1.44
C MET A 64 22.18 5.75 0.42
N ALA A 65 23.41 6.08 0.00
CA ALA A 65 23.68 7.24 -0.84
C ALA A 65 22.90 7.22 -2.17
N GLU A 66 22.90 6.08 -2.87
CA GLU A 66 22.20 5.92 -4.15
C GLU A 66 20.67 5.99 -3.97
N GLU A 67 20.15 5.35 -2.92
CA GLU A 67 18.72 5.39 -2.60
C GLU A 67 18.25 6.80 -2.20
N LEU A 68 19.09 7.55 -1.49
CA LEU A 68 18.81 8.95 -1.18
C LEU A 68 18.82 9.80 -2.44
N VAL A 69 19.80 9.64 -3.35
CA VAL A 69 19.79 10.36 -4.63
C VAL A 69 18.56 10.00 -5.47
N PHE A 70 18.18 8.72 -5.52
CA PHE A 70 16.94 8.26 -6.16
C PHE A 70 15.70 8.93 -5.55
N ASN A 71 15.61 8.97 -4.22
CA ASN A 71 14.50 9.60 -3.52
C ASN A 71 14.46 11.12 -3.73
N TYR A 72 15.60 11.82 -3.63
CA TYR A 72 15.72 13.24 -3.94
C TYR A 72 15.31 13.55 -5.38
N THR A 73 15.61 12.65 -6.32
CA THR A 73 15.21 12.80 -7.73
C THR A 73 13.68 12.75 -7.85
N ASN A 74 13.03 11.78 -7.20
CA ASN A 74 11.56 11.71 -7.14
C ASN A 74 10.94 12.92 -6.43
N MET A 75 11.55 13.36 -5.32
CA MET A 75 11.11 14.55 -4.60
C MET A 75 11.21 15.79 -5.48
N TRP A 76 12.33 16.02 -6.17
CA TRP A 76 12.48 17.14 -7.09
C TRP A 76 11.41 17.08 -8.17
N LEU A 77 11.20 15.92 -8.79
CA LEU A 77 10.19 15.75 -9.84
C LEU A 77 8.77 16.06 -9.34
N SER A 78 8.43 15.69 -8.11
CA SER A 78 7.11 15.91 -7.52
C SER A 78 6.87 17.35 -7.06
N ARG A 79 7.92 18.18 -6.90
CA ARG A 79 7.75 19.60 -6.53
C ARG A 79 7.01 20.40 -7.60
N ASN A 80 6.12 21.28 -7.13
CA ASN A 80 5.35 22.19 -7.95
C ASN A 80 6.23 23.28 -8.57
N ASN A 81 5.78 23.82 -9.70
CA ASN A 81 6.33 25.06 -10.22
C ASN A 81 5.90 26.21 -9.31
N LEU A 82 6.81 27.13 -8.99
CA LEU A 82 6.51 28.28 -8.14
C LEU A 82 5.45 29.21 -8.74
N SER A 83 5.21 29.16 -10.06
CA SER A 83 4.12 29.90 -10.71
C SER A 83 2.74 29.43 -10.28
N SER A 84 2.59 28.17 -9.84
CA SER A 84 1.30 27.61 -9.40
C SER A 84 1.04 27.76 -7.90
N ILE A 85 1.93 28.42 -7.16
CA ILE A 85 1.81 28.62 -5.71
C ILE A 85 1.59 30.10 -5.44
N PHE A 86 0.53 30.41 -4.70
CA PHE A 86 0.12 31.78 -4.41
C PHE A 86 0.60 32.24 -3.02
N GLY A 87 0.80 33.56 -2.90
CA GLY A 87 1.07 34.22 -1.63
C GLY A 87 2.38 33.81 -0.95
N LYS A 88 2.39 33.90 0.38
CA LYS A 88 3.59 33.65 1.21
C LYS A 88 4.07 32.19 1.20
N ALA A 89 3.20 31.24 0.87
CA ALA A 89 3.58 29.83 0.70
C ALA A 89 4.61 29.64 -0.43
N ARG A 90 4.62 30.52 -1.44
CA ARG A 90 5.61 30.51 -2.53
C ARG A 90 7.03 30.75 -2.02
N LEU A 91 7.21 31.60 -1.02
CA LEU A 91 8.53 31.86 -0.41
C LEU A 91 9.03 30.65 0.37
N VAL A 92 8.13 29.94 1.05
CA VAL A 92 8.50 28.75 1.83
C VAL A 92 8.85 27.57 0.92
N GLU A 93 8.08 27.34 -0.13
CA GLU A 93 8.41 26.32 -1.13
C GLU A 93 9.72 26.68 -1.85
N ALA A 94 9.94 27.95 -2.21
CA ALA A 94 11.20 28.38 -2.81
C ALA A 94 12.40 28.19 -1.87
N PHE A 95 12.25 28.51 -0.57
CA PHE A 95 13.24 28.20 0.45
C PHE A 95 13.56 26.71 0.47
N TYR A 96 12.54 25.85 0.51
CA TYR A 96 12.72 24.40 0.54
C TYR A 96 13.40 23.87 -0.71
N GLN A 97 12.93 24.28 -1.89
CA GLN A 97 13.50 23.86 -3.17
C GLN A 97 14.97 24.29 -3.28
N TYR A 98 15.27 25.56 -2.98
CA TYR A 98 16.63 26.08 -3.03
C TYR A 98 17.53 25.46 -1.95
N PHE A 99 17.01 25.26 -0.74
CA PHE A 99 17.73 24.65 0.37
C PHE A 99 18.11 23.20 0.10
N LEU A 100 17.22 22.41 -0.52
CA LEU A 100 17.41 20.98 -0.77
C LEU A 100 17.97 20.64 -2.15
N PHE A 101 17.68 21.41 -3.20
CA PHE A 101 18.08 21.09 -4.58
C PHE A 101 19.01 22.13 -5.20
N GLY A 102 19.29 23.23 -4.50
CA GLY A 102 20.17 24.30 -4.98
C GLY A 102 19.61 25.11 -6.16
N ASP A 103 18.35 24.89 -6.50
CA ASP A 103 17.64 25.57 -7.60
C ASP A 103 16.13 25.57 -7.32
N ILE A 104 15.39 26.39 -8.07
CA ILE A 104 13.94 26.55 -7.95
C ILE A 104 13.24 26.24 -9.27
N LYS A 105 12.03 25.68 -9.21
CA LYS A 105 11.21 25.45 -10.39
C LYS A 105 10.39 26.68 -10.73
N GLY A 106 10.67 27.25 -11.90
CA GLY A 106 9.99 28.44 -12.40
C GLY A 106 10.64 29.72 -11.91
N GLU A 107 9.94 30.83 -12.11
CA GLU A 107 10.49 32.16 -11.87
C GLU A 107 10.06 32.71 -10.51
N MET A 108 10.84 33.64 -9.97
CA MET A 108 10.53 34.39 -8.76
C MET A 108 11.08 35.81 -8.89
N GLN A 109 10.39 36.79 -8.30
CA GLN A 109 10.90 38.16 -8.28
C GLN A 109 12.28 38.23 -7.60
N PRO A 110 13.24 39.00 -8.13
CA PRO A 110 14.62 39.05 -7.60
C PRO A 110 14.71 39.44 -6.13
N SER A 111 13.86 40.36 -5.67
CA SER A 111 13.81 40.78 -4.25
C SER A 111 13.44 39.62 -3.33
N HIS A 112 12.44 38.82 -3.71
CA HIS A 112 12.02 37.62 -2.99
C HIS A 112 13.06 36.51 -3.06
N PHE A 113 13.67 36.30 -4.23
CA PHE A 113 14.74 35.31 -4.37
C PHE A 113 15.96 35.66 -3.51
N ASN A 114 16.33 36.93 -3.41
CA ASN A 114 17.41 37.39 -2.52
C ASN A 114 17.12 37.09 -1.04
N LYS A 115 15.86 37.20 -0.59
CA LYS A 115 15.46 36.77 0.76
C LYS A 115 15.66 35.26 0.93
N VAL A 116 15.23 34.47 -0.05
CA VAL A 116 15.40 33.00 -0.06
C VAL A 116 16.88 32.60 0.02
N VAL A 117 17.75 33.22 -0.80
CA VAL A 117 19.20 32.95 -0.79
C VAL A 117 19.79 33.20 0.60
N LYS A 118 19.52 34.37 1.18
CA LYS A 118 20.00 34.73 2.54
C LYS A 118 19.50 33.75 3.60
N ALA A 119 18.22 33.35 3.53
CA ALA A 119 17.64 32.39 4.46
C ALA A 119 18.30 31.00 4.33
N VAL A 120 18.61 30.57 3.10
CA VAL A 120 19.28 29.30 2.83
C VAL A 120 20.74 29.31 3.26
N GLU A 121 21.47 30.41 3.06
CA GLU A 121 22.83 30.58 3.58
C GLU A 121 22.85 30.47 5.11
N PHE A 122 21.91 31.13 5.77
CA PHE A 122 21.77 31.04 7.21
C PHE A 122 21.42 29.61 7.68
N ALA A 123 20.49 28.94 7.00
CA ALA A 123 20.13 27.55 7.30
C ALA A 123 21.30 26.57 7.09
N LYS A 124 22.14 26.77 6.08
CA LYS A 124 23.38 25.99 5.87
C LYS A 124 24.37 26.23 7.01
N HIS A 125 24.54 27.46 7.45
CA HIS A 125 25.39 27.78 8.60
C HIS A 125 24.88 27.11 9.90
N ILE A 126 23.56 27.12 10.14
CA ILE A 126 22.93 26.36 11.24
C ILE A 126 23.30 24.88 11.13
N LEU A 127 23.09 24.27 9.96
CA LEU A 127 23.36 22.85 9.74
C LEU A 127 24.84 22.51 10.01
N ASP A 128 25.78 23.30 9.51
CA ASP A 128 27.21 23.12 9.74
C ASP A 128 27.57 23.21 11.23
N GLN A 129 27.02 24.20 11.95
CA GLN A 129 27.26 24.35 13.37
C GLN A 129 26.72 23.16 14.16
N VAL A 130 25.51 22.69 13.83
CA VAL A 130 24.89 21.56 14.52
C VAL A 130 25.72 20.29 14.34
N ILE A 131 26.21 20.04 13.12
CA ILE A 131 27.05 18.86 12.84
C ILE A 131 28.40 18.97 13.57
N LYS A 132 29.06 20.12 13.54
CA LYS A 132 30.39 20.32 14.16
C LYS A 132 30.33 20.28 15.68
N LYS A 133 29.34 20.94 16.29
CA LYS A 133 29.21 21.09 17.74
C LYS A 133 28.28 20.05 18.38
N LYS A 134 27.73 19.12 17.57
CA LYS A 134 26.81 18.05 18.01
C LYS A 134 25.59 18.57 18.77
N HIS A 135 25.02 19.67 18.28
CA HIS A 135 23.76 20.19 18.83
C HIS A 135 22.56 19.29 18.46
N ASP A 136 21.44 19.48 19.15
CA ASP A 136 20.21 18.72 18.96
C ASP A 136 19.10 19.57 18.31
N THR A 137 17.90 18.98 18.21
CA THR A 137 16.74 19.60 17.59
C THR A 137 16.30 20.90 18.28
N LEU A 138 16.41 20.99 19.60
CA LEU A 138 15.99 22.19 20.35
C LEU A 138 16.87 23.38 20.00
N TRP A 139 18.15 23.14 19.75
CA TRP A 139 19.07 24.18 19.29
C TRP A 139 18.74 24.70 17.89
N ILE A 140 18.28 23.83 16.99
CA ILE A 140 17.81 24.24 15.65
C ILE A 140 16.51 25.03 15.78
N GLU A 141 15.56 24.52 16.57
CA GLU A 141 14.25 25.13 16.84
C GLU A 141 14.39 26.60 17.28
N ALA A 142 15.32 26.89 18.21
CA ALA A 142 15.59 28.24 18.69
C ALA A 142 16.04 29.24 17.61
N ARG A 143 16.48 28.78 16.43
CA ARG A 143 17.01 29.62 15.33
C ARG A 143 16.05 29.77 14.15
N ILE A 144 14.96 29.01 14.14
CA ILE A 144 13.91 29.12 13.12
C ILE A 144 13.30 30.54 13.05
N PRO A 145 13.09 31.28 14.16
CA PRO A 145 12.58 32.65 14.10
C PRO A 145 13.42 33.60 13.25
N GLU A 146 14.76 33.43 13.22
CA GLU A 146 15.64 34.25 12.39
C GLU A 146 15.46 33.95 10.90
N ILE A 147 15.26 32.68 10.52
CA ILE A 147 14.95 32.30 9.13
C ILE A 147 13.61 32.91 8.70
N LEU A 148 12.58 32.83 9.55
CA LEU A 148 11.27 33.42 9.28
C LEU A 148 11.35 34.94 9.13
N LYS A 149 12.17 35.61 9.94
CA LYS A 149 12.43 37.05 9.84
C LYS A 149 13.11 37.42 8.51
N ILE A 150 14.10 36.65 8.05
CA ILE A 150 14.75 36.87 6.75
C ILE A 150 13.76 36.70 5.60
N LEU A 151 12.89 35.69 5.70
CA LEU A 151 11.86 35.40 4.70
C LEU A 151 10.65 36.33 4.78
N ASP A 152 10.52 37.14 5.83
CA ASP A 152 9.38 38.05 6.07
C ASP A 152 8.04 37.28 6.22
N LEU A 153 8.10 36.21 7.02
CA LEU A 153 7.01 35.26 7.24
C LEU A 153 6.60 35.24 8.72
N ASP A 154 5.29 35.08 8.94
CA ASP A 154 4.74 34.72 10.24
C ASP A 154 4.86 33.20 10.44
N ALA A 155 5.24 32.79 11.65
CA ALA A 155 5.46 31.40 12.04
C ALA A 155 4.22 30.51 11.83
N LEU A 156 3.03 31.08 12.01
CA LEU A 156 1.74 30.39 11.96
C LEU A 156 1.06 30.49 10.59
N ILE A 157 1.73 31.00 9.55
CA ILE A 157 1.18 30.93 8.20
C ILE A 157 0.98 29.46 7.83
N THR A 158 -0.27 29.13 7.56
CA THR A 158 -0.64 27.81 7.06
C THR A 158 -0.08 27.62 5.65
N ILE A 159 0.56 26.49 5.45
CA ILE A 159 1.18 26.10 4.20
C ILE A 159 0.35 24.97 3.61
N PRO A 160 -0.37 25.21 2.49
CA PRO A 160 -1.13 24.18 1.79
C PRO A 160 -0.20 23.27 0.96
N LEU A 161 0.95 22.85 1.51
CA LEU A 161 1.95 22.01 0.82
C LEU A 161 1.95 20.56 1.33
N SER A 162 0.89 20.13 2.03
CA SER A 162 0.88 18.88 2.80
C SER A 162 0.95 17.60 1.97
N VAL A 163 0.94 17.66 0.63
CA VAL A 163 1.18 16.49 -0.22
C VAL A 163 1.89 16.96 -1.50
N PRO A 164 2.82 16.16 -2.10
CA PRO A 164 3.13 16.28 -3.51
C PRO A 164 1.85 16.09 -4.34
N LEU A 165 1.06 17.15 -4.49
CA LEU A 165 -0.12 17.19 -5.35
C LEU A 165 0.34 17.34 -6.80
N LYS A 166 1.03 16.32 -7.32
CA LYS A 166 0.83 16.03 -8.74
C LYS A 166 -0.50 15.32 -8.85
N GLY A 167 -1.44 15.95 -9.54
CA GLY A 167 -2.65 15.27 -9.99
C GLY A 167 -2.29 13.98 -10.73
N PRO A 168 -3.14 12.95 -10.69
CA PRO A 168 -2.95 11.73 -11.45
C PRO A 168 -2.76 12.08 -12.93
N GLY A 169 -1.65 11.66 -13.55
CA GLY A 169 -1.52 11.67 -15.02
C GLY A 169 -0.22 12.20 -15.65
N ILE A 170 0.71 12.82 -14.92
CA ILE A 170 2.01 13.20 -15.52
C ILE A 170 2.97 12.01 -15.45
N ALA A 171 3.05 11.25 -16.54
CA ALA A 171 4.04 10.19 -16.71
C ALA A 171 5.46 10.80 -16.66
N ILE A 172 6.25 10.42 -15.65
CA ILE A 172 7.67 10.80 -15.57
C ILE A 172 8.40 10.03 -16.68
N THR A 173 8.96 10.75 -17.65
CA THR A 173 9.78 10.10 -18.67
C THR A 173 11.16 9.75 -18.08
N PRO A 174 11.84 8.71 -18.58
CA PRO A 174 13.23 8.42 -18.18
C PRO A 174 14.17 9.62 -18.38
N ASN A 175 13.93 10.42 -19.42
CA ASN A 175 14.72 11.64 -19.69
C ASN A 175 14.51 12.72 -18.62
N ASP A 176 13.30 12.91 -18.12
CA ASP A 176 13.02 13.85 -17.03
C ASP A 176 13.71 13.40 -15.74
N PHE A 177 13.75 12.10 -15.50
CA PHE A 177 14.44 11.51 -14.35
C PHE A 177 15.95 11.76 -14.41
N VAL A 178 16.58 11.56 -15.57
CA VAL A 178 18.02 11.84 -15.75
C VAL A 178 18.34 13.32 -15.56
N LYS A 179 17.51 14.23 -16.08
CA LYS A 179 17.68 15.68 -15.87
C LYS A 179 17.56 16.04 -14.39
N ALA A 180 16.54 15.52 -13.72
CA ALA A 180 16.33 15.71 -12.28
C ALA A 180 17.50 15.15 -11.46
N MET A 181 18.00 13.97 -11.81
CA MET A 181 19.13 13.35 -11.13
C MET A 181 20.40 14.18 -11.29
N LYS A 182 20.68 14.71 -12.50
CA LYS A 182 21.82 15.62 -12.72
C LYS A 182 21.76 16.84 -11.81
N GLN A 183 20.56 17.41 -11.61
CA GLN A 183 20.36 18.54 -10.70
C GLN A 183 20.64 18.17 -9.23
N VAL A 184 20.13 17.02 -8.78
CA VAL A 184 20.38 16.50 -7.44
C VAL A 184 21.87 16.22 -7.23
N THR A 185 22.53 15.54 -8.17
CA THR A 185 23.96 15.22 -8.07
C THR A 185 24.83 16.48 -8.13
N LYS A 186 24.45 17.50 -8.91
CA LYS A 186 25.17 18.79 -8.93
C LYS A 186 25.08 19.51 -7.58
N SER A 187 23.89 19.53 -6.98
CA SER A 187 23.67 20.21 -5.69
C SER A 187 24.19 19.43 -4.49
N ARG A 188 24.25 18.09 -4.58
CA ARG A 188 24.50 17.19 -3.43
C ARG A 188 25.62 16.16 -3.59
N GLY A 189 26.33 16.15 -4.72
CA GLY A 189 27.38 15.16 -4.96
C GLY A 189 28.49 15.16 -3.91
N LYS A 190 28.73 16.29 -3.23
CA LYS A 190 29.69 16.38 -2.12
C LYS A 190 29.24 15.65 -0.85
N ASP A 191 27.93 15.56 -0.62
CA ASP A 191 27.37 14.97 0.60
C ASP A 191 27.28 13.45 0.52
N PHE A 192 27.06 12.92 -0.69
CA PHE A 192 26.81 11.49 -0.94
C PHE A 192 28.04 10.72 -1.44
N GLY A 193 29.15 11.41 -1.74
CA GLY A 193 30.37 10.79 -2.28
C GLY A 193 30.26 10.41 -3.76
N LYS A 194 31.06 9.43 -4.21
CA LYS A 194 30.96 8.91 -5.58
C LYS A 194 29.68 8.08 -5.69
N VAL A 195 28.66 8.63 -6.35
CA VAL A 195 27.38 7.97 -6.63
C VAL A 195 27.43 7.39 -8.04
N ASP A 196 27.13 6.09 -8.16
CA ASP A 196 26.95 5.45 -9.46
C ASP A 196 25.57 5.83 -10.03
N GLN A 197 25.58 6.55 -11.16
CA GLN A 197 24.36 7.01 -11.82
C GLN A 197 23.57 5.85 -12.42
N GLU A 198 24.25 4.82 -12.94
CA GLU A 198 23.59 3.64 -13.50
C GLU A 198 22.90 2.86 -12.39
N ASN A 199 23.60 2.60 -11.28
CA ASN A 199 23.01 1.88 -10.16
C ASN A 199 21.90 2.70 -9.46
N THR A 200 22.00 4.04 -9.44
CA THR A 200 20.91 4.88 -8.91
C THR A 200 19.63 4.73 -9.74
N MET A 201 19.74 4.57 -11.06
CA MET A 201 18.59 4.31 -11.93
C MET A 201 18.07 2.87 -11.78
N ASP A 202 18.97 1.89 -11.93
CA ASP A 202 18.61 0.48 -12.06
C ASP A 202 18.35 -0.20 -10.71
N GLY A 203 18.92 0.32 -9.61
CA GLY A 203 18.78 -0.23 -8.26
C GLY A 203 19.34 -1.65 -8.11
N LYS A 204 20.39 -2.03 -8.87
CA LYS A 204 20.95 -3.40 -8.89
C LYS A 204 21.32 -3.90 -7.49
N SER A 205 21.83 -3.00 -6.64
CA SER A 205 22.19 -3.30 -5.24
C SER A 205 21.00 -3.69 -4.34
N VAL A 206 19.80 -3.21 -4.65
CA VAL A 206 18.58 -3.40 -3.84
C VAL A 206 17.62 -4.42 -4.48
N PHE A 207 17.85 -4.79 -5.73
CA PHE A 207 16.94 -5.64 -6.50
C PHE A 207 16.80 -7.06 -5.93
N GLU A 208 17.89 -7.65 -5.42
CA GLU A 208 17.84 -8.98 -4.79
C GLU A 208 17.01 -8.96 -3.50
N GLU A 209 17.12 -7.91 -2.68
CA GLU A 209 16.28 -7.71 -1.49
C GLU A 209 14.79 -7.67 -1.87
N PHE A 210 14.46 -6.92 -2.93
CA PHE A 210 13.09 -6.83 -3.44
C PHE A 210 12.53 -8.19 -3.90
N LYS A 211 13.34 -9.02 -4.58
CA LYS A 211 12.92 -10.36 -5.00
C LYS A 211 12.54 -11.23 -3.80
N VAL A 212 13.36 -11.22 -2.75
CA VAL A 212 13.10 -11.99 -1.52
C VAL A 212 11.78 -11.57 -0.89
N ILE A 213 11.54 -10.26 -0.74
CA ILE A 213 10.30 -9.73 -0.17
C ILE A 213 9.09 -10.12 -1.03
N LYS A 214 9.20 -10.05 -2.36
CA LYS A 214 8.12 -10.44 -3.27
C LYS A 214 7.77 -11.93 -3.13
N VAL A 215 8.76 -12.79 -2.92
CA VAL A 215 8.55 -14.23 -2.68
C VAL A 215 7.89 -14.46 -1.32
N GLU A 216 8.34 -13.78 -0.27
CA GLU A 216 7.75 -13.90 1.07
C GLU A 216 6.32 -13.36 1.13
N ASN A 217 6.01 -12.25 0.46
CA ASN A 217 4.64 -11.74 0.35
C ASN A 217 3.73 -12.75 -0.34
N LYS A 218 4.16 -13.36 -1.44
CA LYS A 218 3.40 -14.45 -2.09
C LYS A 218 3.20 -15.67 -1.18
N LYS A 219 4.14 -15.98 -0.29
CA LYS A 219 3.97 -17.05 0.71
C LYS A 219 2.95 -16.65 1.77
N ASN A 220 2.94 -15.39 2.20
CA ASN A 220 2.00 -14.86 3.19
C ASN A 220 0.56 -14.74 2.63
N GLU A 221 0.42 -14.33 1.37
CA GLU A 221 -0.85 -14.36 0.63
C GLU A 221 -1.42 -15.79 0.59
N LYS A 222 -0.59 -16.80 0.27
CA LYS A 222 -0.99 -18.22 0.30
C LYS A 222 -1.37 -18.72 1.69
N LYS A 223 -0.88 -18.06 2.75
CA LYS A 223 -1.23 -18.35 4.15
C LYS A 223 -2.48 -17.58 4.62
N GLY A 224 -3.09 -16.74 3.77
CA GLY A 224 -4.30 -15.97 4.09
C GLY A 224 -4.07 -14.81 5.06
N LEU A 225 -2.83 -14.33 5.19
CA LEU A 225 -2.40 -13.20 6.02
C LEU A 225 -2.33 -11.88 5.22
N ASP A 226 -3.24 -11.70 4.27
CA ASP A 226 -3.26 -10.49 3.46
C ASP A 226 -3.77 -9.29 4.28
N THR A 227 -3.21 -8.09 4.08
CA THR A 227 -3.77 -6.86 4.63
C THR A 227 -4.87 -6.39 3.69
N GLY A 228 -6.12 -6.45 4.14
CA GLY A 228 -7.31 -6.14 3.35
C GLY A 228 -7.18 -4.85 2.52
N SER A 229 -7.79 -4.87 1.34
CA SER A 229 -8.02 -3.70 0.49
C SER A 229 -8.72 -2.58 1.27
N ILE A 230 -8.40 -1.33 0.91
CA ILE A 230 -8.93 -0.11 1.56
C ILE A 230 -10.44 -0.21 1.76
N GLY A 231 -10.89 -0.08 3.02
CA GLY A 231 -12.31 -0.14 3.41
C GLY A 231 -12.84 -1.54 3.74
N ILE A 232 -12.05 -2.60 3.56
CA ILE A 232 -12.41 -3.97 3.90
C ILE A 232 -11.51 -4.46 5.03
N GLN A 233 -12.10 -4.71 6.19
CA GLN A 233 -11.39 -5.21 7.37
C GLN A 233 -11.48 -6.72 7.47
N ILE A 234 -10.45 -7.36 8.01
CA ILE A 234 -10.45 -8.79 8.32
C ILE A 234 -10.64 -8.92 9.83
N PRO A 235 -11.59 -9.72 10.32
CA PRO A 235 -11.72 -9.97 11.76
C PRO A 235 -10.45 -10.61 12.34
N ASP A 236 -9.82 -9.93 13.31
CA ASP A 236 -8.47 -10.24 13.81
C ASP A 236 -8.42 -11.31 14.93
N GLN A 237 -9.54 -11.65 15.58
CA GLN A 237 -9.52 -12.46 16.80
C GLN A 237 -9.55 -13.96 16.49
N THR A 238 -8.45 -14.67 16.66
CA THR A 238 -8.38 -16.14 16.41
C THR A 238 -8.98 -17.01 17.53
N ASN A 239 -9.36 -16.41 18.66
CA ASN A 239 -9.84 -17.07 19.89
C ASN A 239 -11.37 -17.11 20.05
N VAL A 240 -12.14 -16.96 18.97
CA VAL A 240 -13.60 -17.10 19.02
C VAL A 240 -14.00 -18.54 18.79
N ASP A 241 -14.93 -19.02 19.63
CA ASP A 241 -15.53 -20.34 19.53
C ASP A 241 -16.57 -20.38 18.39
N GLU A 242 -16.20 -21.02 17.28
CA GLU A 242 -17.04 -21.18 16.10
C GLU A 242 -18.11 -22.27 16.23
N THR A 243 -18.06 -23.12 17.27
CA THR A 243 -18.97 -24.27 17.40
C THR A 243 -20.44 -23.87 17.47
N ARG A 244 -20.74 -22.67 17.98
CA ARG A 244 -22.10 -22.11 18.09
C ARG A 244 -22.81 -21.91 16.76
N ILE A 245 -22.05 -21.76 15.68
CA ILE A 245 -22.59 -21.54 14.32
C ILE A 245 -22.48 -22.80 13.44
N TYR A 246 -21.94 -23.90 13.96
CA TYR A 246 -21.92 -25.18 13.27
C TYR A 246 -23.19 -25.98 13.56
N ASP A 247 -24.00 -26.20 12.53
CA ASP A 247 -25.15 -27.10 12.56
C ASP A 247 -24.87 -28.29 11.62
N GLN A 248 -24.40 -29.39 12.20
CA GLN A 248 -23.98 -30.56 11.41
C GLN A 248 -25.15 -31.23 10.68
N ASP A 249 -26.34 -31.22 11.29
CA ASP A 249 -27.53 -31.80 10.68
C ASP A 249 -27.94 -31.00 9.45
N LEU A 250 -27.97 -29.66 9.56
CA LEU A 250 -28.24 -28.78 8.41
C LEU A 250 -27.20 -28.97 7.30
N ILE A 251 -25.91 -28.98 7.64
CA ILE A 251 -24.81 -29.14 6.68
C ILE A 251 -24.93 -30.46 5.93
N ASN A 252 -25.17 -31.57 6.65
CA ASN A 252 -25.24 -32.90 6.06
C ASN A 252 -26.50 -33.07 5.20
N ASN A 253 -27.64 -32.53 5.65
CA ASN A 253 -28.88 -32.54 4.88
C ASN A 253 -28.73 -31.77 3.57
N LEU A 254 -28.10 -30.58 3.61
CA LEU A 254 -27.85 -29.80 2.40
C LEU A 254 -26.84 -30.50 1.47
N LYS A 255 -25.71 -31.00 1.99
CA LYS A 255 -24.73 -31.74 1.16
C LYS A 255 -25.37 -32.95 0.46
N THR A 256 -26.31 -33.62 1.13
CA THR A 256 -27.08 -34.73 0.54
C THR A 256 -27.99 -34.25 -0.57
N LYS A 257 -28.77 -33.18 -0.36
CA LYS A 257 -29.65 -32.60 -1.40
C LYS A 257 -28.87 -32.12 -2.63
N PHE A 258 -27.66 -31.58 -2.44
CA PHE A 258 -26.82 -31.08 -3.53
C PHE A 258 -25.84 -32.12 -4.10
N LYS A 259 -25.91 -33.39 -3.69
CA LYS A 259 -25.00 -34.45 -4.16
C LYS A 259 -25.06 -34.65 -5.68
N GLU A 260 -26.27 -34.61 -6.25
CA GLU A 260 -26.53 -34.79 -7.69
C GLU A 260 -25.97 -33.68 -8.58
N TRP A 261 -25.63 -32.54 -7.98
CA TRP A 261 -25.02 -31.39 -8.65
C TRP A 261 -23.50 -31.56 -8.80
N LYS A 262 -22.91 -32.50 -8.05
CA LYS A 262 -21.49 -32.87 -8.13
C LYS A 262 -21.25 -34.10 -9.01
N THR A 263 -22.17 -35.06 -8.94
CA THR A 263 -22.09 -36.34 -9.65
C THR A 263 -23.45 -36.67 -10.26
N GLY A 264 -23.46 -37.08 -11.52
CA GLY A 264 -24.64 -37.70 -12.14
C GLY A 264 -24.22 -38.87 -13.01
N TRP A 265 -25.18 -39.55 -13.61
CA TRP A 265 -24.95 -40.61 -14.58
C TRP A 265 -25.42 -40.16 -15.96
N LYS A 266 -24.76 -40.66 -17.00
CA LYS A 266 -25.22 -40.58 -18.38
C LYS A 266 -25.39 -41.99 -18.91
N GLU A 267 -26.60 -42.29 -19.36
CA GLU A 267 -26.93 -43.55 -20.02
C GLU A 267 -26.57 -43.44 -21.51
N TYR A 268 -25.93 -44.48 -22.02
CA TYR A 268 -25.67 -44.64 -23.44
C TYR A 268 -26.59 -45.74 -23.98
N HIS A 269 -27.57 -45.35 -24.79
CA HIS A 269 -28.39 -46.31 -25.51
C HIS A 269 -27.73 -46.63 -26.86
N PHE A 270 -27.55 -47.92 -27.14
CA PHE A 270 -27.14 -48.38 -28.46
C PHE A 270 -28.33 -48.27 -29.42
N ARG A 271 -28.07 -47.88 -30.68
CA ARG A 271 -29.08 -47.94 -31.74
C ARG A 271 -29.22 -49.40 -32.18
N VAL A 272 -30.46 -49.90 -32.20
CA VAL A 272 -30.80 -51.18 -32.84
C VAL A 272 -31.39 -50.85 -34.21
N GLY A 273 -30.88 -51.51 -35.25
CA GLY A 273 -31.30 -51.39 -36.65
C GLY A 273 -30.91 -52.65 -37.44
N ASP A 274 -31.48 -52.83 -38.64
CA ASP A 274 -31.49 -54.11 -39.38
C ASP A 274 -30.12 -54.60 -39.89
N GLU A 275 -29.12 -53.74 -40.03
CA GLU A 275 -27.79 -54.12 -40.52
C GLU A 275 -26.69 -53.82 -39.49
N PHE A 276 -25.80 -54.81 -39.29
CA PHE A 276 -24.67 -54.72 -38.38
C PHE A 276 -23.51 -53.95 -39.04
N ASP A 277 -23.19 -52.78 -38.48
CA ASP A 277 -22.01 -51.99 -38.86
C ASP A 277 -20.84 -52.33 -37.93
N SER A 278 -19.83 -53.04 -38.45
CA SER A 278 -18.67 -53.49 -37.68
C SER A 278 -17.78 -52.34 -37.20
N ASP A 279 -17.70 -51.25 -37.99
CA ASP A 279 -16.83 -50.13 -37.70
C ASP A 279 -17.44 -49.28 -36.57
N ALA A 280 -18.76 -49.04 -36.61
CA ALA A 280 -19.48 -48.38 -35.53
C ALA A 280 -19.50 -49.19 -34.21
N TYR A 281 -19.52 -50.52 -34.29
CA TYR A 281 -19.44 -51.40 -33.12
C TYR A 281 -18.07 -51.37 -32.44
N LEU A 282 -16.99 -51.40 -33.23
CA LEU A 282 -15.61 -51.32 -32.73
C LEU A 282 -15.30 -49.93 -32.13
N GLU A 283 -15.82 -48.84 -32.69
CA GLU A 283 -15.65 -47.49 -32.15
C GLU A 283 -16.43 -47.24 -30.83
N GLY A 284 -17.51 -47.98 -30.59
CA GLY A 284 -18.38 -47.82 -29.42
C GLY A 284 -18.04 -48.71 -28.21
N TYR A 285 -17.16 -49.71 -28.39
CA TYR A 285 -16.94 -50.80 -27.43
C TYR A 285 -16.34 -50.35 -26.09
N ASP A 286 -15.64 -49.22 -26.09
CA ASP A 286 -14.94 -48.70 -24.91
C ASP A 286 -15.85 -47.92 -23.93
N ARG A 287 -17.14 -47.77 -24.24
CA ARG A 287 -18.08 -46.97 -23.42
C ARG A 287 -19.07 -47.87 -22.67
N PRO A 288 -19.00 -47.93 -21.32
CA PRO A 288 -19.97 -48.70 -20.53
C PRO A 288 -21.38 -48.11 -20.67
N PHE A 289 -22.40 -48.96 -20.50
CA PHE A 289 -23.84 -48.59 -20.56
C PHE A 289 -24.17 -47.39 -19.65
N ILE A 290 -23.56 -47.35 -18.46
CA ILE A 290 -23.63 -46.23 -17.51
C ILE A 290 -22.22 -45.68 -17.31
N SER A 291 -22.08 -44.37 -17.44
CA SER A 291 -20.84 -43.66 -17.06
C SER A 291 -21.12 -42.64 -15.96
N ASP A 292 -20.22 -42.58 -14.98
CA ASP A 292 -20.23 -41.55 -13.95
C ASP A 292 -19.71 -40.22 -14.54
N LEU A 293 -20.53 -39.18 -14.42
CA LEU A 293 -20.20 -37.84 -14.87
C LEU A 293 -19.93 -36.94 -13.66
N LYS A 294 -18.68 -36.49 -13.54
CA LYS A 294 -18.32 -35.41 -12.62
C LYS A 294 -18.76 -34.08 -13.22
N LYS A 295 -19.72 -33.44 -12.57
CA LYS A 295 -20.18 -32.10 -12.94
C LYS A 295 -19.25 -31.07 -12.28
N SER A 296 -18.77 -30.11 -13.06
CA SER A 296 -17.99 -28.97 -12.55
C SER A 296 -18.73 -27.68 -12.85
N ILE A 297 -19.08 -26.92 -11.81
CA ILE A 297 -19.76 -25.62 -11.95
C ILE A 297 -18.68 -24.54 -11.99
N LYS A 298 -18.46 -23.95 -13.17
CA LYS A 298 -17.48 -22.86 -13.38
C LYS A 298 -18.14 -21.50 -13.19
N THR A 299 -18.64 -21.25 -11.98
CA THR A 299 -19.28 -19.99 -11.62
C THR A 299 -18.55 -19.36 -10.44
N HIS A 300 -18.48 -18.03 -10.46
CA HIS A 300 -17.95 -17.23 -9.36
C HIS A 300 -19.13 -16.66 -8.58
N ILE A 301 -19.22 -16.98 -7.30
CA ILE A 301 -20.31 -16.52 -6.42
C ILE A 301 -19.78 -15.49 -5.43
N VAL A 302 -20.48 -14.39 -5.26
CA VAL A 302 -20.20 -13.40 -4.21
C VAL A 302 -21.37 -13.41 -3.24
N ILE A 303 -21.07 -13.63 -1.96
CA ILE A 303 -22.03 -13.59 -0.87
C ILE A 303 -21.77 -12.32 -0.07
N LEU A 304 -22.79 -11.46 0.05
CA LEU A 304 -22.78 -10.27 0.88
C LEU A 304 -23.83 -10.42 1.98
N LEU A 305 -23.38 -10.36 3.23
CA LEU A 305 -24.20 -10.57 4.42
C LEU A 305 -24.53 -9.24 5.09
N ASP A 306 -25.81 -9.03 5.39
CA ASP A 306 -26.27 -7.90 6.17
C ASP A 306 -26.13 -8.24 7.66
N HIS A 307 -25.32 -7.47 8.38
CA HIS A 307 -25.16 -7.54 9.82
C HIS A 307 -25.60 -6.24 10.51
N SER A 308 -26.62 -5.57 9.97
CA SER A 308 -27.33 -4.47 10.62
C SER A 308 -28.11 -4.95 11.85
N SER A 309 -28.59 -3.99 12.66
CA SER A 309 -29.41 -4.26 13.85
C SER A 309 -30.70 -5.04 13.55
N SER A 310 -31.18 -5.03 12.31
CA SER A 310 -32.41 -5.72 11.88
C SER A 310 -32.35 -7.24 12.05
N ILE A 311 -31.15 -7.83 12.00
CA ILE A 311 -30.93 -9.27 12.14
C ILE A 311 -30.44 -9.67 13.54
N ALA A 312 -30.36 -8.74 14.50
CA ALA A 312 -29.77 -8.99 15.81
C ALA A 312 -30.43 -10.18 16.54
N ASP A 313 -31.76 -10.26 16.50
CA ASP A 313 -32.53 -11.32 17.17
C ASP A 313 -32.33 -12.71 16.54
N GLN A 314 -31.92 -12.76 15.26
CA GLN A 314 -31.77 -14.01 14.48
C GLN A 314 -30.32 -14.23 14.02
N GLN A 315 -29.37 -13.47 14.55
CA GLN A 315 -28.00 -13.43 14.05
C GLN A 315 -27.32 -14.81 14.07
N VAL A 316 -27.61 -15.62 15.10
CA VAL A 316 -27.04 -16.97 15.24
C VAL A 316 -27.52 -17.88 14.10
N ASP A 317 -28.82 -17.90 13.84
CA ASP A 317 -29.39 -18.77 12.80
C ASP A 317 -29.02 -18.28 11.40
N TYR A 318 -28.92 -16.96 11.21
CA TYR A 318 -28.39 -16.35 9.98
C TYR A 318 -26.96 -16.78 9.70
N LYS A 319 -26.09 -16.80 10.73
CA LYS A 319 -24.72 -17.31 10.63
C LYS A 319 -24.68 -18.82 10.36
N LYS A 320 -25.53 -19.63 11.01
CA LYS A 320 -25.62 -21.08 10.75
C LYS A 320 -25.99 -21.37 9.29
N ALA A 321 -27.02 -20.69 8.77
CA ALA A 321 -27.44 -20.85 7.38
C ALA A 321 -26.33 -20.45 6.39
N THR A 322 -25.64 -19.35 6.67
CA THR A 322 -24.50 -18.89 5.87
C THR A 322 -23.35 -19.89 5.88
N LEU A 323 -22.98 -20.42 7.05
CA LEU A 323 -21.93 -21.41 7.19
C LEU A 323 -22.27 -22.69 6.43
N ALA A 324 -23.52 -23.15 6.56
CA ALA A 324 -23.99 -24.34 5.87
C ALA A 324 -23.96 -24.18 4.33
N LEU A 325 -24.33 -23.00 3.82
CA LEU A 325 -24.18 -22.66 2.41
C LEU A 325 -22.71 -22.71 1.96
N CYS A 326 -21.80 -22.10 2.73
CA CYS A 326 -20.37 -22.10 2.42
C CYS A 326 -19.77 -23.51 2.37
N GLU A 327 -20.19 -24.39 3.29
CA GLU A 327 -19.82 -25.82 3.31
C GLU A 327 -20.29 -26.57 2.07
N VAL A 328 -21.49 -26.28 1.58
CA VAL A 328 -22.04 -26.88 0.35
C VAL A 328 -21.29 -26.38 -0.87
N LEU A 329 -21.04 -25.07 -0.98
CA LEU A 329 -20.27 -24.49 -2.10
C LEU A 329 -18.84 -25.07 -2.15
N ALA A 330 -18.20 -25.24 -1.00
CA ALA A 330 -16.91 -25.90 -0.88
C ALA A 330 -16.99 -27.39 -1.30
N PHE A 331 -18.03 -28.10 -0.88
CA PHE A 331 -18.28 -29.50 -1.28
C PHE A 331 -18.46 -29.65 -2.80
N LEU A 332 -19.11 -28.70 -3.45
CA LEU A 332 -19.31 -28.63 -4.91
C LEU A 332 -18.07 -28.14 -5.68
N LYS A 333 -17.02 -27.69 -4.98
CA LYS A 333 -15.80 -27.10 -5.54
C LYS A 333 -16.06 -25.82 -6.36
N ILE A 334 -17.08 -25.05 -5.99
CA ILE A 334 -17.40 -23.76 -6.61
C ILE A 334 -16.48 -22.67 -6.03
N LYS A 335 -16.04 -21.73 -6.85
CA LYS A 335 -15.30 -20.55 -6.38
C LYS A 335 -16.27 -19.51 -5.84
N PHE A 336 -16.05 -19.06 -4.61
CA PHE A 336 -16.91 -18.05 -4.00
C PHE A 336 -16.14 -17.12 -3.06
N SER A 337 -16.67 -15.93 -2.82
CA SER A 337 -16.18 -14.97 -1.82
C SER A 337 -17.31 -14.59 -0.86
N VAL A 338 -16.95 -14.26 0.38
CA VAL A 338 -17.91 -13.95 1.44
C VAL A 338 -17.50 -12.66 2.13
N TYR A 339 -18.42 -11.71 2.14
CA TYR A 339 -18.31 -10.41 2.78
C TYR A 339 -19.50 -10.21 3.73
N ALA A 340 -19.32 -9.38 4.76
CA ALA A 340 -20.41 -8.90 5.58
C ALA A 340 -20.27 -7.39 5.78
N PHE A 341 -21.36 -6.70 6.08
CA PHE A 341 -21.30 -5.29 6.46
C PHE A 341 -22.11 -5.02 7.73
N ASN A 342 -21.62 -4.11 8.56
CA ASN A 342 -22.33 -3.62 9.74
C ASN A 342 -22.00 -2.16 10.02
N THR A 343 -22.63 -1.56 11.03
CA THR A 343 -22.31 -0.21 11.46
C THR A 343 -21.50 -0.26 12.75
N THR A 344 -20.26 0.25 12.71
CA THR A 344 -19.41 0.40 13.89
C THR A 344 -18.93 1.85 13.97
N GLU A 345 -19.02 2.50 15.13
CA GLU A 345 -18.57 3.89 15.34
C GLU A 345 -19.18 4.92 14.35
N ARG A 346 -20.47 4.75 14.00
CA ARG A 346 -21.20 5.59 13.01
C ARG A 346 -20.65 5.53 11.59
N GLN A 347 -19.85 4.51 11.26
CA GLN A 347 -19.36 4.25 9.91
C GLN A 347 -19.77 2.85 9.47
N VAL A 348 -20.05 2.70 8.17
CA VAL A 348 -20.34 1.39 7.57
C VAL A 348 -19.01 0.66 7.38
N MET A 349 -18.88 -0.49 8.01
CA MET A 349 -17.70 -1.34 7.95
C MET A 349 -17.99 -2.56 7.08
N CYS A 350 -17.10 -2.87 6.15
CA CYS A 350 -17.15 -4.09 5.35
C CYS A 350 -16.10 -5.09 5.86
N TRP A 351 -16.53 -6.31 6.14
CA TRP A 351 -15.73 -7.39 6.68
C TRP A 351 -15.48 -8.45 5.60
N LEU A 352 -14.21 -8.82 5.40
CA LEU A 352 -13.83 -9.96 4.56
C LEU A 352 -13.80 -11.24 5.40
N ILE A 353 -14.76 -12.12 5.15
CA ILE A 353 -14.81 -13.44 5.78
C ILE A 353 -13.93 -14.42 5.00
N LYS A 354 -14.13 -14.49 3.68
CA LYS A 354 -13.42 -15.43 2.80
C LYS A 354 -13.13 -14.78 1.43
N PRO A 355 -11.86 -14.60 1.03
CA PRO A 355 -11.52 -14.19 -0.33
C PRO A 355 -11.71 -15.34 -1.32
N GLU A 356 -11.77 -15.03 -2.62
CA GLU A 356 -12.07 -16.01 -3.67
C GLU A 356 -11.07 -17.18 -3.70
N ASP A 357 -9.78 -16.87 -3.64
CA ASP A 357 -8.69 -17.84 -3.82
C ASP A 357 -8.44 -18.75 -2.61
N LEU A 358 -9.03 -18.43 -1.45
CA LEU A 358 -8.86 -19.21 -0.23
C LEU A 358 -9.88 -20.36 -0.19
N LYS A 359 -9.47 -21.55 0.27
CA LYS A 359 -10.41 -22.65 0.56
C LYS A 359 -11.22 -22.32 1.82
N TRP A 360 -12.51 -22.69 1.83
CA TRP A 360 -13.31 -22.63 3.05
C TRP A 360 -12.68 -23.51 4.14
N ASN A 361 -12.46 -22.95 5.33
CA ASN A 361 -11.80 -23.60 6.46
C ASN A 361 -12.30 -23.00 7.79
N ASN A 362 -11.86 -23.56 8.92
CA ASN A 362 -12.27 -23.11 10.26
C ASN A 362 -11.91 -21.64 10.53
N SER A 363 -10.83 -21.11 9.93
CA SER A 363 -10.49 -19.69 10.08
C SER A 363 -11.55 -18.79 9.46
N CYS A 364 -12.12 -19.16 8.32
CA CYS A 364 -13.23 -18.43 7.71
C CYS A 364 -14.49 -18.49 8.58
N ALA A 365 -14.79 -19.66 9.16
CA ALA A 365 -15.91 -19.83 10.08
C ALA A 365 -15.74 -18.95 11.34
N LYS A 366 -14.54 -18.91 11.93
CA LYS A 366 -14.21 -18.02 13.05
C LYS A 366 -14.41 -16.54 12.71
N ARG A 367 -13.99 -16.10 11.51
CA ARG A 367 -14.22 -14.73 11.04
C ARG A 367 -15.71 -14.40 10.96
N LEU A 368 -16.54 -15.31 10.43
CA LEU A 368 -18.00 -15.14 10.42
C LEU A 368 -18.60 -15.08 11.83
N ALA A 369 -18.12 -15.93 12.75
CA ALA A 369 -18.60 -15.98 14.12
C ALA A 369 -18.38 -14.65 14.87
N GLN A 370 -17.30 -13.95 14.57
CA GLN A 370 -16.91 -12.70 15.22
C GLN A 370 -17.78 -11.49 14.91
N ILE A 371 -18.40 -11.45 13.73
CA ILE A 371 -19.04 -10.21 13.23
C ILE A 371 -20.37 -10.00 13.98
N PRO A 372 -20.49 -8.95 14.82
CA PRO A 372 -21.73 -8.67 15.53
C PRO A 372 -22.78 -8.12 14.55
N ALA A 373 -24.06 -8.40 14.81
CA ALA A 373 -25.14 -7.68 14.17
C ALA A 373 -25.36 -6.38 14.94
N ASN A 374 -25.00 -5.24 14.36
CA ASN A 374 -25.13 -3.92 14.97
C ASN A 374 -25.41 -2.85 13.91
N GLY A 375 -26.14 -1.81 14.30
CA GLY A 375 -26.66 -0.76 13.42
C GLY A 375 -26.54 0.60 14.05
#